data_AF-A0A2G5NS95-F1
#
_entry.id   AF-A0A2G5NS95-F1
#
_cell.length_a   1.000
_cell.length_b   1.000
_cell.length_c   1.000
_cell.angle_alpha   90.00
_cell.angle_beta   90.00
_cell.angle_gamma   90.00
#
_symmetry.space_group_name_H-M   'P 1'
#
loop_
_entity.id
_entity.type
_entity.pdbx_description
1 polymer ?
#
loop_
_entity_poly.entity_id
_entity_poly.type
_entity_poly.pdbx_seq_one_letter_code
_entity_poly.pdbx_strand_id
1 'polypeptide(L)'
;MSYHYHEIFSEVKEKIAAQYNLSDDAANTLYLNIIKNLAPDNDYTFQQIMLEYLTELQIKSLFFFHKDMVGHNGFYVKKQGDALIVTEVNEDNRLVVGDVITKMSNDEINILESRYKKLLFHEDDNNQDWTHIIAKQSQLSISRGAEEYTFEVQHFNQFPENTVRRYDGYQVVTIYNFDEMVTYQHDLPVILDLRYARGLHTHQYAADIILISPLTKGSPEYFASQSNAKKIGENSFGAANIFNTIEFDDFVFVHGTDEEFVVQPDMHITNEAESDTILEEAKRIILS
;
A
#
# COMPACT_ATOMS: atom_id res chain seq x y z
N MET A 1 -3.88 23.89 -20.33
CA MET A 1 -2.91 24.80 -19.70
C MET A 1 -2.01 23.90 -18.90
N SER A 2 -0.69 23.99 -19.07
CA SER A 2 0.23 23.15 -18.29
C SER A 2 0.34 23.74 -16.89
N TYR A 3 0.07 22.95 -15.87
CA TYR A 3 0.16 23.38 -14.47
C TYR A 3 1.62 23.47 -14.02
N HIS A 4 1.97 24.55 -13.32
CA HIS A 4 3.22 24.60 -12.58
C HIS A 4 3.08 23.91 -11.22
N TYR A 5 4.13 23.24 -10.74
CA TYR A 5 4.11 22.50 -9.46
C TYR A 5 3.58 23.30 -8.26
N HIS A 6 3.89 24.59 -8.18
CA HIS A 6 3.42 25.44 -7.08
C HIS A 6 1.93 25.75 -7.17
N GLU A 7 1.34 25.72 -8.36
CA GLU A 7 -0.11 25.86 -8.59
C GLU A 7 -0.82 24.58 -8.14
N ILE A 8 -0.31 23.41 -8.56
CA ILE A 8 -0.79 22.09 -8.10
C ILE A 8 -0.78 22.02 -6.57
N PHE A 9 0.35 22.34 -5.94
CA PHE A 9 0.45 22.37 -4.48
C PHE A 9 -0.56 23.32 -3.84
N SER A 10 -0.79 24.48 -4.45
CA SER A 10 -1.71 25.48 -3.92
C SER A 10 -3.18 25.02 -3.98
N GLU A 11 -3.56 24.31 -5.04
CA GLU A 11 -4.90 23.72 -5.14
C GLU A 11 -5.07 22.54 -4.16
N VAL A 12 -4.06 21.67 -4.03
CA VAL A 12 -4.07 20.55 -3.08
C VAL A 12 -4.23 21.05 -1.64
N LYS A 13 -3.43 22.03 -1.19
CA LYS A 13 -3.54 22.57 0.18
C LYS A 13 -4.91 23.21 0.43
N GLU A 14 -5.49 23.89 -0.56
CA GLU A 14 -6.80 24.54 -0.43
C GLU A 14 -7.92 23.53 -0.34
N LYS A 15 -7.82 22.45 -1.12
CA LYS A 15 -8.75 21.34 -1.06
C LYS A 15 -8.72 20.65 0.31
N ILE A 16 -7.53 20.39 0.84
CA ILE A 16 -7.34 19.81 2.17
C ILE A 16 -7.93 20.71 3.24
N ALA A 17 -7.62 22.02 3.20
CA ALA A 17 -8.13 22.98 4.18
C ALA A 17 -9.66 23.06 4.17
N ALA A 18 -10.27 23.03 2.99
CA ALA A 18 -11.73 23.05 2.85
C ALA A 18 -12.40 21.74 3.33
N GLN A 19 -11.79 20.59 3.06
CA GLN A 19 -12.37 19.27 3.38
C GLN A 19 -12.19 18.89 4.84
N TYR A 20 -10.99 19.09 5.39
CA TYR A 20 -10.61 18.59 6.71
C TYR A 20 -10.57 19.69 7.78
N ASN A 21 -10.80 20.95 7.41
CA ASN A 21 -10.67 22.11 8.29
C ASN A 21 -9.29 22.16 8.98
N LEU A 22 -8.24 21.81 8.23
CA LEU A 22 -6.84 21.79 8.66
C LEU A 22 -6.05 22.87 7.94
N SER A 23 -5.28 23.66 8.69
CA SER A 23 -4.25 24.53 8.12
C SER A 23 -3.01 24.46 8.99
N ASP A 24 -1.89 24.04 8.40
CA ASP A 24 -0.57 24.18 8.99
C ASP A 24 0.20 25.22 8.18
N ASP A 25 0.13 26.48 8.61
CA ASP A 25 0.74 27.61 7.92
C ASP A 25 2.27 27.48 7.82
N ALA A 26 2.91 26.82 8.81
CA ALA A 26 4.35 26.61 8.82
C ALA A 26 4.77 25.57 7.78
N ALA A 27 4.10 24.41 7.76
CA ALA A 27 4.33 23.38 6.74
C ALA A 27 3.99 23.93 5.35
N ASN A 28 2.83 24.56 5.18
CA ASN A 28 2.39 25.16 3.91
C ASN A 28 3.42 26.14 3.35
N THR A 29 3.99 26.99 4.19
CA THR A 29 5.02 27.96 3.78
C THR A 29 6.34 27.27 3.41
N LEU A 30 6.77 26.29 4.21
CA LEU A 30 8.00 25.53 3.96
C LEU A 30 7.94 24.80 2.61
N TYR A 31 6.90 24.00 2.38
CA TYR A 31 6.77 23.17 1.18
C TYR A 31 6.54 24.03 -0.08
N LEU A 32 5.76 25.11 0.02
CA LEU A 32 5.62 26.05 -1.10
C LEU A 32 6.98 26.65 -1.52
N ASN A 33 7.83 27.00 -0.56
CA ASN A 33 9.16 27.53 -0.85
C ASN A 33 10.08 26.48 -1.48
N ILE A 34 10.04 25.23 -1.01
CA ILE A 34 10.80 24.12 -1.62
C ILE A 34 10.36 23.95 -3.08
N ILE A 35 9.04 23.86 -3.33
CA ILE A 35 8.47 23.60 -4.65
C ILE A 35 8.75 24.74 -5.64
N LYS A 36 8.68 26.01 -5.20
CA LYS A 36 9.03 27.16 -6.04
C LYS A 36 10.48 27.17 -6.52
N ASN A 37 11.37 26.51 -5.79
CA ASN A 37 12.79 26.39 -6.13
C ASN A 37 13.12 25.06 -6.82
N LEU A 38 12.14 24.17 -7.01
CA LEU A 38 12.34 22.91 -7.71
C LEU A 38 12.55 23.18 -9.20
N ALA A 39 13.51 22.48 -9.81
CA ALA A 39 13.70 22.54 -11.25
C ALA A 39 12.43 22.07 -11.98
N PRO A 40 12.06 22.71 -13.11
CA PRO A 40 10.95 22.22 -13.93
C PRO A 40 11.23 20.78 -14.40
N ASP A 41 10.17 20.04 -14.72
CA ASP A 41 10.20 18.67 -15.25
C ASP A 41 10.86 17.61 -14.33
N ASN A 42 11.10 17.95 -13.06
CA ASN A 42 11.54 16.97 -12.04
C ASN A 42 10.35 16.32 -11.32
N ASP A 43 9.51 15.61 -12.08
CA ASP A 43 8.23 15.06 -11.62
C ASP A 43 8.38 14.11 -10.43
N TYR A 44 9.42 13.26 -10.47
CA TYR A 44 9.70 12.32 -9.40
C TYR A 44 9.96 13.06 -8.07
N THR A 45 10.83 14.06 -8.09
CA THR A 45 11.15 14.82 -6.87
C THR A 45 9.93 15.61 -6.39
N PHE A 46 9.15 16.17 -7.31
CA PHE A 46 7.91 16.84 -6.96
C PHE A 46 6.92 15.90 -6.26
N GLN A 47 6.66 14.71 -6.83
CA GLN A 47 5.81 13.69 -6.20
C GLN A 47 6.33 13.31 -4.80
N GLN A 48 7.64 13.14 -4.61
CA GLN A 48 8.20 12.81 -3.30
C GLN A 48 7.98 13.93 -2.26
N ILE A 49 8.16 15.20 -2.67
CA ILE A 49 7.88 16.35 -1.81
C ILE A 49 6.39 16.41 -1.43
N MET A 50 5.50 16.15 -2.40
CA MET A 50 4.05 16.09 -2.14
C MET A 50 3.68 14.97 -1.17
N LEU A 51 4.26 13.77 -1.32
CA LEU A 51 4.04 12.67 -0.38
C LEU A 51 4.51 13.04 1.03
N GLU A 52 5.71 13.63 1.17
CA GLU A 52 6.22 14.08 2.46
C GLU A 52 5.28 15.12 3.11
N TYR A 53 4.83 16.12 2.34
CA TYR A 53 3.84 17.09 2.80
C TYR A 53 2.54 16.43 3.28
N LEU A 54 1.94 15.53 2.49
CA LEU A 54 0.69 14.88 2.87
C LEU A 54 0.85 14.02 4.13
N THR A 55 1.99 13.37 4.30
CA THR A 55 2.26 12.60 5.52
C THR A 55 2.45 13.46 6.77
N GLU A 56 2.78 14.75 6.66
CA GLU A 56 2.77 15.65 7.83
C GLU A 56 1.37 15.75 8.48
N LEU A 57 0.32 15.58 7.68
CA LEU A 57 -1.06 15.69 8.12
C LEU A 57 -1.57 14.43 8.84
N GLN A 58 -0.85 13.31 8.70
CA GLN A 58 -1.21 12.02 9.28
C GLN A 58 -2.63 11.54 8.94
N ILE A 59 -3.12 11.89 7.74
CA ILE A 59 -4.38 11.41 7.17
C ILE A 59 -4.04 10.36 6.11
N LYS A 60 -4.45 9.11 6.31
CA LYS A 60 -4.09 7.97 5.45
C LYS A 60 -4.85 7.95 4.12
N SER A 61 -5.99 8.62 4.05
CA SER A 61 -6.84 8.75 2.86
C SER A 61 -6.40 9.85 1.88
N LEU A 62 -5.21 10.44 2.07
CA LEU A 62 -4.61 11.39 1.15
C LEU A 62 -3.51 10.71 0.32
N PHE A 63 -3.63 10.78 -1.00
CA PHE A 63 -2.62 10.25 -1.92
C PHE A 63 -2.28 11.26 -3.01
N PHE A 64 -1.03 11.22 -3.46
CA PHE A 64 -0.57 12.01 -4.60
C PHE A 64 0.41 11.19 -5.43
N PHE A 65 0.16 11.10 -6.73
CA PHE A 65 1.02 10.34 -7.63
C PHE A 65 1.01 10.89 -9.04
N HIS A 66 2.11 10.68 -9.75
CA HIS A 66 2.21 10.83 -11.19
C HIS A 66 1.60 9.59 -11.87
N LYS A 67 0.81 9.78 -12.92
CA LYS A 67 0.06 8.72 -13.62
C LYS A 67 0.95 7.58 -14.11
N ASP A 68 2.16 7.91 -14.59
CA ASP A 68 3.13 6.93 -15.09
C ASP A 68 4.09 6.36 -14.02
N MET A 69 4.02 6.82 -12.76
CA MET A 69 4.95 6.40 -11.69
C MET A 69 4.27 5.54 -10.61
N VAL A 70 3.16 4.89 -10.95
CA VAL A 70 2.46 3.97 -10.06
C VAL A 70 3.18 2.62 -10.10
N GLY A 71 4.33 2.55 -9.43
CA GLY A 71 5.18 1.36 -9.42
C GLY A 71 5.21 0.61 -8.10
N HIS A 72 5.79 -0.59 -8.13
CA HIS A 72 6.09 -1.41 -6.95
C HIS A 72 7.49 -2.04 -7.07
N ASN A 73 7.93 -2.71 -6.00
CA ASN A 73 9.27 -3.29 -5.92
C ASN A 73 9.33 -4.80 -6.20
N GLY A 74 8.23 -5.41 -6.66
CA GLY A 74 8.17 -6.85 -6.99
C GLY A 74 7.95 -7.78 -5.81
N PHE A 75 7.83 -7.27 -4.58
CA PHE A 75 7.61 -8.04 -3.35
C PHE A 75 6.94 -7.17 -2.28
N TYR A 76 6.42 -7.82 -1.24
CA TYR A 76 5.90 -7.16 -0.02
C TYR A 76 6.61 -7.68 1.21
N VAL A 77 6.65 -6.85 2.25
CA VAL A 77 7.33 -7.17 3.51
C VAL A 77 6.46 -6.85 4.71
N LYS A 78 6.82 -7.47 5.82
CA LYS A 78 6.34 -7.13 7.16
C LYS A 78 7.51 -6.89 8.09
N LYS A 79 7.42 -5.90 8.96
CA LYS A 79 8.46 -5.68 9.97
C LYS A 79 8.35 -6.70 11.10
N GLN A 80 9.49 -7.23 11.51
CA GLN A 80 9.61 -8.09 12.68
C GLN A 80 10.87 -7.71 13.46
N GLY A 81 10.71 -6.95 14.54
CA GLY A 81 11.84 -6.41 15.29
C GLY A 81 12.67 -5.46 14.44
N ASP A 82 13.97 -5.72 14.31
CA ASP A 82 14.92 -4.88 13.57
C ASP A 82 15.11 -5.28 12.09
N ALA A 83 14.19 -6.08 11.53
CA ALA A 83 14.28 -6.56 10.15
C ALA A 83 12.92 -6.50 9.42
N LEU A 84 12.97 -6.58 8.09
CA LEU A 84 11.79 -6.76 7.25
C LEU A 84 11.78 -8.18 6.68
N ILE A 85 10.70 -8.91 6.88
CA ILE A 85 10.51 -10.26 6.36
C ILE A 85 9.73 -10.15 5.04
N VAL A 86 10.24 -10.76 3.97
CA VAL A 86 9.51 -10.87 2.70
C VAL A 86 8.32 -11.79 2.89
N THR A 87 7.11 -11.26 2.71
CA THR A 87 5.86 -12.02 2.91
C THR A 87 5.23 -12.50 1.62
N GLU A 88 5.57 -11.86 0.50
CA GLU A 88 4.99 -12.13 -0.81
C GLU A 88 6.00 -11.69 -1.89
N VAL A 89 6.15 -12.49 -2.94
CA VAL A 89 7.01 -12.19 -4.10
C VAL A 89 6.19 -12.33 -5.37
N ASN A 90 6.12 -11.26 -6.16
CA ASN A 90 5.26 -11.18 -7.34
C ASN A 90 6.05 -11.12 -8.64
N GLU A 91 7.14 -10.34 -8.67
CA GLU A 91 7.93 -10.13 -9.88
C GLU A 91 9.45 -10.30 -9.66
N ASP A 92 9.97 -9.96 -8.48
CA ASP A 92 11.41 -10.09 -8.21
C ASP A 92 11.78 -11.50 -7.74
N ASN A 93 11.93 -12.41 -8.71
CA ASN A 93 12.24 -13.83 -8.49
C ASN A 93 13.62 -14.10 -7.85
N ARG A 94 14.41 -13.06 -7.53
CA ARG A 94 15.67 -13.20 -6.76
C ARG A 94 15.38 -13.36 -5.27
N LEU A 95 14.27 -12.78 -4.83
CA LEU A 95 13.75 -12.90 -3.46
C LEU A 95 12.85 -14.12 -3.34
N VAL A 96 12.72 -14.62 -2.12
CA VAL A 96 11.81 -15.70 -1.76
C VAL A 96 11.07 -15.28 -0.48
N VAL A 97 9.81 -15.72 -0.35
CA VAL A 97 9.06 -15.56 0.90
C VAL A 97 9.85 -16.14 2.07
N GLY A 98 9.95 -15.37 3.16
CA GLY A 98 10.76 -15.68 4.34
C GLY A 98 12.17 -15.08 4.32
N ASP A 99 12.63 -14.49 3.21
CA ASP A 99 13.89 -13.73 3.18
C ASP A 99 13.86 -12.57 4.19
N VAL A 100 14.97 -12.38 4.90
CA VAL A 100 15.09 -11.37 5.96
C VAL A 100 15.94 -10.21 5.46
N ILE A 101 15.31 -9.06 5.18
CA ILE A 101 16.01 -7.83 4.82
C ILE A 101 16.52 -7.16 6.11
N THR A 102 17.85 -7.06 6.23
CA THR A 102 18.52 -6.51 7.42
C THR A 102 19.00 -5.07 7.20
N LYS A 103 19.27 -4.69 5.95
CA LYS A 103 19.70 -3.32 5.59
C LYS A 103 19.16 -2.92 4.23
N MET A 104 19.01 -1.61 4.03
CA MET A 104 18.78 -1.02 2.71
C MET A 104 19.69 0.18 2.48
N SER A 105 20.35 0.23 1.33
CA SER A 105 21.34 1.28 0.99
C SER A 105 22.41 1.51 2.07
N ASN A 106 22.83 0.45 2.78
CA ASN A 106 23.74 0.42 3.93
C ASN A 106 23.19 0.90 5.28
N ASP A 107 21.94 1.37 5.33
CA ASP A 107 21.30 1.73 6.60
C ASP A 107 20.55 0.52 7.18
N GLU A 108 20.60 0.36 8.49
CA GLU A 108 19.80 -0.62 9.24
C GLU A 108 18.32 -0.25 9.23
N ILE A 109 17.43 -1.25 9.29
CA ILE A 109 15.98 -1.03 9.22
C ILE A 109 15.48 -0.09 10.32
N ASN A 110 15.97 -0.22 11.55
CA ASN A 110 15.63 0.66 12.68
C ASN A 110 16.05 2.13 12.45
N ILE A 111 17.18 2.37 11.77
CA ILE A 111 17.64 3.72 11.40
C ILE A 111 16.68 4.31 10.36
N LEU A 112 16.29 3.51 9.37
CA LEU A 112 15.34 3.92 8.33
C LEU A 112 13.95 4.18 8.90
N GLU A 113 13.48 3.33 9.82
CA GLU A 113 12.22 3.51 10.55
C GLU A 113 12.20 4.85 11.28
N SER A 114 13.26 5.16 12.04
CA SER A 114 13.38 6.43 12.76
C SER A 114 13.39 7.63 11.81
N ARG A 115 14.14 7.53 10.69
CA ARG A 115 14.25 8.58 9.67
C ARG A 115 12.92 8.84 8.96
N TYR A 116 12.16 7.79 8.65
CA TYR A 116 10.95 7.84 7.84
C TYR A 116 9.67 7.58 8.65
N LYS A 117 9.71 7.79 9.98
CA LYS A 117 8.60 7.46 10.89
C LYS A 117 7.25 8.08 10.47
N LYS A 118 7.28 9.27 9.87
CA LYS A 118 6.07 9.94 9.36
C LYS A 118 5.47 9.24 8.14
N LEU A 119 6.31 8.73 7.22
CA LEU A 119 5.87 7.95 6.07
C LEU A 119 5.23 6.61 6.50
N LEU A 120 5.57 6.14 7.69
CA LEU A 120 4.98 4.97 8.34
C LEU A 120 3.75 5.31 9.18
N PHE A 121 3.25 6.56 9.14
CA PHE A 121 2.09 7.03 9.92
C PHE A 121 2.19 6.77 11.43
N HIS A 122 3.41 6.72 11.97
CA HIS A 122 3.68 6.35 13.37
C HIS A 122 3.08 4.99 13.78
N GLU A 123 2.85 4.09 12.83
CA GLU A 123 2.30 2.76 13.07
C GLU A 123 3.25 1.85 13.83
N ASP A 124 2.67 0.90 14.56
CA ASP A 124 3.39 -0.23 15.15
C ASP A 124 3.90 -1.17 14.05
N ASP A 125 5.00 -1.88 14.32
CA ASP A 125 5.72 -2.77 13.38
C ASP A 125 4.81 -3.56 12.43
N ASN A 126 3.76 -4.20 12.98
CA ASN A 126 2.89 -5.08 12.21
C ASN A 126 2.04 -4.35 11.16
N ASN A 127 1.81 -3.04 11.31
CA ASN A 127 0.93 -2.25 10.45
C ASN A 127 1.68 -1.34 9.45
N GLN A 128 3.01 -1.34 9.50
CA GLN A 128 3.85 -0.44 8.72
C GLN A 128 3.88 -0.85 7.23
N ASP A 129 3.60 0.11 6.33
CA ASP A 129 3.84 -0.06 4.90
C ASP A 129 5.19 0.50 4.48
N TRP A 130 6.13 -0.41 4.19
CA TRP A 130 7.49 -0.08 3.80
C TRP A 130 7.68 0.20 2.32
N THR A 131 6.64 0.06 1.49
CA THR A 131 6.73 0.16 0.02
C THR A 131 7.39 1.47 -0.43
N HIS A 132 6.98 2.60 0.13
CA HIS A 132 7.55 3.91 -0.24
C HIS A 132 8.99 4.10 0.22
N ILE A 133 9.38 3.48 1.35
CA ILE A 133 10.75 3.57 1.85
C ILE A 133 11.66 2.72 0.96
N ILE A 134 11.24 1.48 0.63
CA ILE A 134 11.97 0.56 -0.26
C ILE A 134 12.21 1.21 -1.62
N ALA A 135 11.19 1.88 -2.19
CA ALA A 135 11.31 2.57 -3.46
C ALA A 135 12.33 3.73 -3.47
N LYS A 136 12.75 4.24 -2.31
CA LYS A 136 13.82 5.25 -2.19
C LYS A 136 15.23 4.63 -2.07
N GLN A 137 15.33 3.31 -2.01
CA GLN A 137 16.60 2.60 -1.77
C GLN A 137 17.22 2.08 -3.07
N SER A 138 18.54 1.96 -3.10
CA SER A 138 19.27 1.41 -4.25
C SER A 138 19.59 -0.07 -4.09
N GLN A 139 19.77 -0.55 -2.86
CA GLN A 139 20.15 -1.94 -2.56
C GLN A 139 19.44 -2.49 -1.33
N LEU A 140 19.27 -3.81 -1.32
CA LEU A 140 18.81 -4.63 -0.21
C LEU A 140 19.94 -5.57 0.22
N SER A 141 20.21 -5.66 1.52
CA SER A 141 20.99 -6.74 2.10
C SER A 141 20.05 -7.72 2.79
N ILE A 142 20.09 -8.98 2.36
CA ILE A 142 19.18 -10.02 2.82
C ILE A 142 19.93 -11.17 3.46
N SER A 143 19.27 -11.84 4.41
CA SER A 143 19.69 -13.10 4.99
C SER A 143 18.66 -14.19 4.64
N ARG A 144 19.17 -15.33 4.15
CA ARG A 144 18.39 -16.53 3.85
C ARG A 144 19.06 -17.70 4.57
N GLY A 145 18.52 -18.07 5.73
CA GLY A 145 19.17 -19.04 6.62
C GLY A 145 20.53 -18.53 7.09
N ALA A 146 21.62 -19.21 6.69
CA ALA A 146 22.98 -18.83 7.05
C ALA A 146 23.70 -18.01 5.96
N GLU A 147 23.04 -17.77 4.82
CA GLU A 147 23.63 -17.08 3.67
C GLU A 147 23.18 -15.61 3.63
N GLU A 148 24.06 -14.74 3.17
CA GLU A 148 23.79 -13.32 2.96
C GLU A 148 23.90 -12.98 1.47
N TYR A 149 22.96 -12.17 1.00
CA TYR A 149 22.93 -11.69 -0.39
C TYR A 149 22.73 -10.18 -0.43
N THR A 150 23.21 -9.56 -1.51
CA THR A 150 22.93 -8.16 -1.81
C THR A 150 22.33 -8.05 -3.20
N PHE A 151 21.20 -7.37 -3.30
CA PHE A 151 20.51 -7.13 -4.56
C PHE A 151 20.26 -5.65 -4.76
N GLU A 152 20.35 -5.18 -6.01
CA GLU A 152 19.80 -3.88 -6.37
C GLU A 152 18.27 -3.93 -6.35
N VAL A 153 17.66 -2.87 -5.81
CA VAL A 153 16.20 -2.72 -5.78
C VAL A 153 15.68 -2.59 -7.20
N GLN A 154 14.69 -3.42 -7.54
CA GLN A 154 13.98 -3.30 -8.81
C GLN A 154 12.72 -2.46 -8.68
N HIS A 155 12.33 -1.86 -9.79
CA HIS A 155 11.13 -1.05 -9.93
C HIS A 155 10.34 -1.54 -11.13
N PHE A 156 9.06 -1.80 -10.90
CA PHE A 156 8.12 -2.28 -11.89
C PHE A 156 7.02 -1.23 -12.03
N ASN A 157 6.67 -0.87 -13.26
CA ASN A 157 5.80 0.27 -13.58
C ASN A 157 4.31 -0.11 -13.68
N GLN A 158 3.96 -1.34 -13.34
CA GLN A 158 2.60 -1.85 -13.38
C GLN A 158 2.33 -2.58 -12.07
N PHE A 159 1.08 -2.63 -11.64
CA PHE A 159 0.73 -3.50 -10.54
C PHE A 159 0.93 -4.97 -10.95
N PRO A 160 1.20 -5.85 -9.96
CA PRO A 160 1.13 -7.28 -10.19
C PRO A 160 -0.23 -7.68 -10.77
N GLU A 161 -0.24 -8.65 -11.67
CA GLU A 161 -1.48 -9.13 -12.29
C GLU A 161 -2.44 -9.73 -11.24
N ASN A 162 -3.71 -9.35 -11.31
CA ASN A 162 -4.76 -10.01 -10.54
C ASN A 162 -4.95 -11.46 -11.04
N THR A 163 -5.18 -12.42 -10.13
CA THR A 163 -5.26 -13.84 -10.51
C THR A 163 -6.53 -14.53 -10.01
N VAL A 164 -6.98 -15.53 -10.76
CA VAL A 164 -8.07 -16.44 -10.38
C VAL A 164 -7.55 -17.86 -10.45
N ARG A 165 -7.46 -18.55 -9.31
CA ARG A 165 -6.97 -19.93 -9.21
C ARG A 165 -8.09 -20.83 -8.68
N ARG A 166 -8.43 -21.86 -9.45
CA ARG A 166 -9.47 -22.84 -9.08
C ARG A 166 -8.82 -24.10 -8.52
N TYR A 167 -9.40 -24.60 -7.45
CA TYR A 167 -8.99 -25.81 -6.74
C TYR A 167 -10.17 -26.78 -6.64
N ASP A 168 -9.92 -27.99 -6.14
CA ASP A 168 -11.01 -28.92 -5.84
C ASP A 168 -11.82 -28.38 -4.64
N GLY A 169 -13.08 -28.02 -4.89
CA GLY A 169 -14.02 -27.53 -3.87
C GLY A 169 -14.01 -26.02 -3.59
N TYR A 170 -13.09 -25.22 -4.14
CA TYR A 170 -13.04 -23.76 -3.92
C TYR A 170 -12.21 -23.03 -4.99
N GLN A 171 -12.20 -21.71 -4.93
CA GLN A 171 -11.29 -20.87 -5.73
C GLN A 171 -10.70 -19.73 -4.89
N VAL A 172 -9.52 -19.28 -5.29
CA VAL A 172 -8.83 -18.11 -4.72
C VAL A 172 -8.75 -17.05 -5.79
N VAL A 173 -9.24 -15.86 -5.48
CA VAL A 173 -9.16 -14.67 -6.33
C VAL A 173 -8.23 -13.68 -5.63
N THR A 174 -7.06 -13.42 -6.18
CA THR A 174 -6.09 -12.49 -5.61
C THR A 174 -6.13 -11.17 -6.38
N ILE A 175 -6.35 -10.07 -5.67
CA ILE A 175 -6.40 -8.73 -6.23
C ILE A 175 -5.23 -7.91 -5.67
N TYR A 176 -4.41 -7.35 -6.56
CA TYR A 176 -3.37 -6.37 -6.23
C TYR A 176 -3.80 -4.97 -6.70
N ASN A 177 -4.27 -4.86 -7.94
CA ASN A 177 -4.87 -3.63 -8.46
C ASN A 177 -6.39 -3.73 -8.39
N PHE A 178 -6.98 -3.11 -7.38
CA PHE A 178 -8.43 -3.09 -7.21
C PHE A 178 -9.12 -2.22 -8.26
N ASP A 179 -8.41 -1.31 -8.95
CA ASP A 179 -9.00 -0.51 -10.03
C ASP A 179 -9.31 -1.35 -11.28
N GLU A 180 -8.65 -2.50 -11.43
CA GLU A 180 -8.88 -3.46 -12.51
C GLU A 180 -9.91 -4.52 -12.11
N MET A 181 -11.05 -4.51 -12.80
CA MET A 181 -12.12 -5.47 -12.54
C MET A 181 -11.73 -6.87 -13.00
N VAL A 182 -11.80 -7.85 -12.10
CA VAL A 182 -11.60 -9.27 -12.41
C VAL A 182 -12.95 -9.98 -12.52
N THR A 183 -13.12 -10.82 -13.53
CA THR A 183 -14.33 -11.64 -13.68
C THR A 183 -14.05 -13.10 -13.35
N TYR A 184 -14.91 -13.69 -12.52
CA TYR A 184 -14.90 -15.13 -12.20
C TYR A 184 -16.32 -15.63 -11.97
N GLN A 185 -16.50 -16.95 -12.07
CA GLN A 185 -17.78 -17.60 -11.78
C GLN A 185 -17.84 -17.98 -10.30
N HIS A 186 -18.93 -17.66 -9.61
CA HIS A 186 -19.13 -18.00 -8.19
C HIS A 186 -19.85 -19.36 -8.02
N ASP A 187 -19.42 -20.36 -8.79
CA ASP A 187 -19.95 -21.74 -8.76
C ASP A 187 -19.28 -22.62 -7.70
N LEU A 188 -18.13 -22.18 -7.19
CA LEU A 188 -17.43 -22.73 -6.03
C LEU A 188 -17.25 -21.63 -4.98
N PRO A 189 -17.13 -21.99 -3.67
CA PRO A 189 -16.76 -21.05 -2.64
C PRO A 189 -15.52 -20.22 -3.00
N VAL A 190 -15.53 -18.93 -2.68
CA VAL A 190 -14.51 -17.95 -3.05
C VAL A 190 -13.79 -17.40 -1.83
N ILE A 191 -12.47 -17.56 -1.84
CA ILE A 191 -11.54 -16.77 -1.02
C ILE A 191 -11.08 -15.59 -1.87
N LEU A 192 -11.49 -14.38 -1.50
CA LEU A 192 -11.02 -13.15 -2.12
C LEU A 192 -9.85 -12.60 -1.30
N ASP A 193 -8.64 -12.71 -1.84
CA ASP A 193 -7.43 -12.22 -1.21
C ASP A 193 -7.20 -10.75 -1.58
N LEU A 194 -7.43 -9.87 -0.60
CA LEU A 194 -7.22 -8.42 -0.71
C LEU A 194 -6.02 -7.95 0.11
N ARG A 195 -5.19 -8.85 0.65
CA ARG A 195 -4.13 -8.50 1.61
C ARG A 195 -3.16 -7.46 1.07
N TYR A 196 -2.89 -7.47 -0.23
CA TYR A 196 -1.98 -6.54 -0.89
C TYR A 196 -2.70 -5.57 -1.84
N ALA A 197 -4.03 -5.58 -1.81
CA ALA A 197 -4.86 -4.82 -2.74
C ALA A 197 -4.79 -3.32 -2.47
N ARG A 198 -4.66 -2.54 -3.55
CA ARG A 198 -4.77 -1.08 -3.54
C ARG A 198 -5.68 -0.63 -4.67
N GLY A 199 -6.41 0.46 -4.48
CA GLY A 199 -7.19 1.07 -5.54
C GLY A 199 -8.11 2.17 -5.04
N LEU A 200 -8.66 2.92 -5.99
CA LEU A 200 -9.47 4.11 -5.78
C LEU A 200 -10.92 3.89 -6.23
N HIS A 201 -11.14 3.02 -7.21
CA HIS A 201 -12.46 2.73 -7.76
C HIS A 201 -13.18 1.66 -6.95
N THR A 202 -14.50 1.75 -6.95
CA THR A 202 -15.36 0.76 -6.28
C THR A 202 -15.72 -0.35 -7.25
N HIS A 203 -15.57 -1.58 -6.80
CA HIS A 203 -15.97 -2.78 -7.52
C HIS A 203 -16.78 -3.67 -6.60
N GLN A 204 -17.60 -4.54 -7.18
CA GLN A 204 -18.40 -5.51 -6.45
C GLN A 204 -17.91 -6.90 -6.77
N TYR A 205 -17.46 -7.61 -5.73
CA TYR A 205 -17.00 -8.98 -5.80
C TYR A 205 -17.90 -9.86 -4.93
N ALA A 206 -18.26 -11.03 -5.44
CA ALA A 206 -18.91 -12.05 -4.64
C ALA A 206 -17.83 -12.90 -3.96
N ALA A 207 -17.88 -13.01 -2.63
CA ALA A 207 -16.91 -13.77 -1.86
C ALA A 207 -17.57 -14.42 -0.64
N ASP A 208 -17.06 -15.57 -0.24
CA ASP A 208 -17.45 -16.23 1.02
C ASP A 208 -16.50 -15.84 2.16
N ILE A 209 -15.21 -15.73 1.84
CA ILE A 209 -14.15 -15.25 2.73
C ILE A 209 -13.37 -14.12 2.06
N ILE A 210 -13.02 -13.09 2.81
CA ILE A 210 -12.11 -12.02 2.38
C ILE A 210 -10.86 -12.04 3.26
N LEU A 211 -9.68 -12.06 2.65
CA LEU A 211 -8.42 -11.92 3.37
C LEU A 211 -8.01 -10.44 3.38
N ILE A 212 -7.68 -9.92 4.56
CA ILE A 212 -7.24 -8.52 4.73
C ILE A 212 -5.94 -8.44 5.53
N SER A 213 -5.17 -7.39 5.28
CA SER A 213 -3.94 -7.08 6.01
C SER A 213 -3.71 -5.58 6.11
N PRO A 214 -2.69 -5.11 6.83
CA PRO A 214 -2.34 -3.68 6.90
C PRO A 214 -1.89 -3.09 5.56
N LEU A 215 -1.71 -3.93 4.53
CA LEU A 215 -1.42 -3.52 3.16
C LEU A 215 -2.67 -3.50 2.25
N THR A 216 -3.84 -3.90 2.75
CA THR A 216 -5.14 -3.63 2.11
C THR A 216 -5.44 -2.14 2.25
N LYS A 217 -5.51 -1.40 1.13
CA LYS A 217 -5.54 0.07 1.15
C LYS A 217 -6.59 0.69 0.25
N GLY A 218 -7.39 1.61 0.80
CA GLY A 218 -8.33 2.44 0.06
C GLY A 218 -9.63 1.73 -0.27
N SER A 219 -10.09 1.80 -1.52
CA SER A 219 -11.37 1.19 -1.94
C SER A 219 -11.52 -0.31 -1.66
N PRO A 220 -10.47 -1.17 -1.72
CA PRO A 220 -10.60 -2.55 -1.24
C PRO A 220 -10.92 -2.66 0.26
N GLU A 221 -10.42 -1.75 1.11
CA GLU A 221 -10.81 -1.73 2.53
C GLU A 221 -12.28 -1.36 2.66
N TYR A 222 -12.71 -0.30 1.98
CA TYR A 222 -14.10 0.13 2.00
C TYR A 222 -15.03 -1.00 1.52
N PHE A 223 -14.69 -1.67 0.42
CA PHE A 223 -15.40 -2.85 -0.06
C PHE A 223 -15.48 -3.96 1.00
N ALA A 224 -14.35 -4.31 1.64
CA ALA A 224 -14.33 -5.34 2.67
C ALA A 224 -15.25 -4.97 3.85
N SER A 225 -15.31 -3.69 4.23
CA SER A 225 -16.19 -3.21 5.31
C SER A 225 -17.68 -3.38 5.02
N GLN A 226 -18.09 -3.29 3.74
CA GLN A 226 -19.48 -3.39 3.31
C GLN A 226 -19.90 -4.83 2.98
N SER A 227 -18.94 -5.74 2.83
CA SER A 227 -19.21 -7.13 2.50
C SER A 227 -19.77 -7.92 3.68
N ASN A 228 -20.66 -8.86 3.41
CA ASN A 228 -21.12 -9.86 4.39
C ASN A 228 -20.20 -11.07 4.50
N ALA A 229 -19.18 -11.17 3.64
CA ALA A 229 -18.18 -12.24 3.70
C ALA A 229 -17.42 -12.19 5.02
N LYS A 230 -16.94 -13.36 5.45
CA LYS A 230 -16.12 -13.48 6.66
C LYS A 230 -14.72 -12.91 6.38
N LYS A 231 -14.26 -11.96 7.18
CA LYS A 231 -12.91 -11.37 7.07
C LYS A 231 -11.93 -12.15 7.94
N ILE A 232 -10.81 -12.55 7.36
CA ILE A 232 -9.73 -13.26 8.06
C ILE A 232 -8.41 -12.54 7.80
N GLY A 233 -7.58 -12.41 8.82
CA GLY A 233 -6.25 -11.83 8.70
C GLY A 233 -5.99 -10.79 9.77
N GLU A 234 -5.46 -9.65 9.38
CA GLU A 234 -5.05 -8.57 10.29
C GLU A 234 -5.89 -7.32 10.07
N ASN A 235 -5.72 -6.30 10.90
CA ASN A 235 -6.38 -5.02 10.69
C ASN A 235 -5.94 -4.41 9.35
N SER A 236 -6.85 -3.77 8.63
CA SER A 236 -6.51 -3.08 7.39
C SER A 236 -5.70 -1.80 7.64
N PHE A 237 -5.20 -1.15 6.58
CA PHE A 237 -4.34 0.02 6.68
C PHE A 237 -4.98 1.19 7.45
N GLY A 238 -6.29 1.36 7.37
CA GLY A 238 -7.03 2.45 8.01
C GLY A 238 -7.33 3.62 7.07
N ALA A 239 -7.35 3.38 5.76
CA ALA A 239 -7.77 4.38 4.77
C ALA A 239 -9.10 3.97 4.10
N ALA A 240 -9.94 3.18 4.77
CA ALA A 240 -11.23 2.75 4.21
C ALA A 240 -12.11 3.98 3.93
N ASN A 241 -12.36 4.25 2.65
CA ASN A 241 -13.10 5.43 2.21
C ASN A 241 -13.65 5.26 0.79
N ILE A 242 -14.55 6.15 0.40
CA ILE A 242 -14.81 6.46 -1.00
C ILE A 242 -13.87 7.60 -1.37
N PHE A 243 -13.27 7.53 -2.57
CA PHE A 243 -12.26 8.50 -2.98
C PHE A 243 -12.77 9.43 -4.06
N ASN A 244 -12.40 10.70 -3.93
CA ASN A 244 -12.47 11.69 -5.00
C ASN A 244 -11.07 11.95 -5.54
N THR A 245 -11.00 12.25 -6.83
CA THR A 245 -9.76 12.57 -7.54
C THR A 245 -9.80 14.00 -8.08
N ILE A 246 -8.64 14.64 -8.09
CA ILE A 246 -8.39 15.89 -8.82
C ILE A 246 -7.18 15.62 -9.71
N GLU A 247 -7.35 15.84 -11.02
CA GLU A 247 -6.29 15.62 -12.00
C GLU A 247 -5.61 16.94 -12.37
N PHE A 248 -4.27 16.92 -12.38
CA PHE A 248 -3.40 18.03 -12.76
C PHE A 248 -2.42 17.57 -13.84
N ASP A 249 -2.84 17.64 -15.12
CA ASP A 249 -2.10 17.08 -16.25
C ASP A 249 -1.65 15.62 -15.98
N ASP A 250 -0.39 15.41 -15.62
CA ASP A 250 0.21 14.10 -15.35
C ASP A 250 0.11 13.63 -13.89
N PHE A 251 -0.37 14.49 -12.99
CA PHE A 251 -0.53 14.19 -11.57
C PHE A 251 -1.98 13.97 -11.18
N VAL A 252 -2.18 13.17 -10.13
CA VAL A 252 -3.47 12.92 -9.51
C VAL A 252 -3.34 13.14 -8.01
N PHE A 253 -4.20 14.01 -7.47
CA PHE A 253 -4.44 14.10 -6.03
C PHE A 253 -5.72 13.35 -5.69
N VAL A 254 -5.66 12.57 -4.60
CA VAL A 254 -6.76 11.75 -4.12
C VAL A 254 -7.04 12.10 -2.68
N HIS A 255 -8.31 12.22 -2.34
CA HIS A 255 -8.74 12.40 -0.96
C HIS A 255 -10.03 11.62 -0.66
N GLY A 256 -10.16 11.16 0.59
CA GLY A 256 -11.39 10.54 1.09
C GLY A 256 -12.58 11.50 1.09
N THR A 257 -13.80 10.96 1.01
CA THR A 257 -15.05 11.72 1.15
C THR A 257 -15.49 11.84 2.59
N ASP A 258 -15.22 10.81 3.39
CA ASP A 258 -15.70 10.65 4.76
C ASP A 258 -14.53 10.47 5.75
N GLU A 259 -14.85 10.20 7.01
CA GLU A 259 -13.85 9.84 8.03
C GLU A 259 -13.21 8.48 7.69
N GLU A 260 -11.89 8.40 7.75
CA GLU A 260 -11.16 7.16 7.51
C GLU A 260 -11.27 6.21 8.70
N PHE A 261 -11.36 4.91 8.43
CA PHE A 261 -11.46 3.91 9.47
C PHE A 261 -10.72 2.62 9.10
N VAL A 262 -10.41 1.83 10.11
CA VAL A 262 -9.76 0.53 10.01
C VAL A 262 -10.82 -0.56 9.91
N VAL A 263 -10.67 -1.47 8.95
CA VAL A 263 -11.46 -2.69 8.87
C VAL A 263 -10.83 -3.75 9.74
N GLN A 264 -11.60 -4.24 10.71
CA GLN A 264 -11.18 -5.32 11.59
C GLN A 264 -11.61 -6.67 11.01
N PRO A 265 -10.76 -7.70 11.11
CA PRO A 265 -11.14 -9.05 10.69
C PRO A 265 -12.13 -9.66 11.67
N ASP A 266 -13.02 -10.52 11.19
CA ASP A 266 -13.88 -11.35 12.06
C ASP A 266 -13.05 -12.42 12.80
N MET A 267 -11.90 -12.79 12.23
CA MET A 267 -10.93 -13.70 12.81
C MET A 267 -9.52 -13.15 12.63
N HIS A 268 -8.91 -12.71 13.73
CA HIS A 268 -7.57 -12.15 13.72
C HIS A 268 -6.50 -13.26 13.66
N ILE A 269 -5.69 -13.25 12.60
CA ILE A 269 -4.59 -14.19 12.34
C ILE A 269 -3.44 -13.41 11.72
N THR A 270 -2.24 -13.65 12.23
CA THR A 270 -1.01 -13.09 11.68
C THR A 270 -0.23 -14.21 10.99
N ASN A 271 0.33 -13.93 9.81
CA ASN A 271 1.24 -14.87 9.14
C ASN A 271 2.55 -15.05 9.93
N GLU A 272 3.06 -16.27 9.92
CA GLU A 272 4.43 -16.58 10.35
C GLU A 272 5.36 -16.50 9.14
N ALA A 273 6.65 -16.20 9.35
CA ALA A 273 7.61 -15.93 8.27
C ALA A 273 7.69 -17.01 7.18
N GLU A 274 7.40 -18.26 7.53
CA GLU A 274 7.54 -19.43 6.64
C GLU A 274 6.20 -20.02 6.17
N SER A 275 5.05 -19.47 6.59
CA SER A 275 3.75 -20.04 6.23
C SER A 275 2.63 -19.00 6.09
N ASP A 276 1.78 -19.22 5.08
CA ASP A 276 0.58 -18.42 4.88
C ASP A 276 -0.60 -18.93 5.74
N THR A 277 -0.46 -18.77 7.06
CA THR A 277 -1.44 -19.21 8.07
C THR A 277 -2.84 -18.65 7.79
N ILE A 278 -2.92 -17.40 7.32
CA ILE A 278 -4.19 -16.74 6.99
C ILE A 278 -4.92 -17.51 5.87
N LEU A 279 -4.22 -17.83 4.79
CA LEU A 279 -4.81 -18.57 3.67
C LEU A 279 -5.14 -20.02 4.05
N GLU A 280 -4.27 -20.69 4.81
CA GLU A 280 -4.52 -22.07 5.26
C GLU A 280 -5.77 -22.17 6.14
N GLU A 281 -5.98 -21.22 7.05
CA GLU A 281 -7.18 -21.20 7.87
C GLU A 281 -8.44 -20.90 7.05
N ALA A 282 -8.36 -20.00 6.08
CA ALA A 282 -9.48 -19.73 5.17
C ALA A 282 -9.89 -20.97 4.38
N LYS A 283 -8.90 -21.72 3.85
CA LYS A 283 -9.15 -23.01 3.18
C LYS A 283 -9.82 -24.01 4.12
N ARG A 284 -9.33 -24.13 5.35
CA ARG A 284 -9.89 -25.02 6.37
C ARG A 284 -11.37 -24.74 6.63
N ILE A 285 -11.76 -23.46 6.71
CA ILE A 285 -13.15 -23.04 6.95
C ILE A 285 -14.05 -23.32 5.73
N ILE A 286 -13.57 -23.07 4.51
CA ILE A 286 -14.38 -23.32 3.31
C ILE A 286 -14.61 -24.82 3.05
N LEU A 287 -13.64 -25.67 3.42
CA LEU A 287 -13.70 -27.10 3.20
C LEU A 287 -14.38 -27.89 4.35
N SER A 288 -14.77 -27.21 5.44
CA SER A 288 -15.46 -27.83 6.58
C SER A 288 -16.97 -27.79 6.45
#